data_AF-A0A4R2HCH0-F1
#
_entry.id   AF-A0A4R2HCH0-F1
#
_cell.length_a   1.000
_cell.length_b   1.000
_cell.length_c   1.000
_cell.angle_alpha   90.00
_cell.angle_beta   90.00
_cell.angle_gamma   90.00
#
_symmetry.space_group_name_H-M   'P 1'
#
loop_
_entity.id
_entity.type
_entity.pdbx_description
1 polymer ?
#
loop_
_entity_poly.entity_id
_entity_poly.type
_entity_poly.pdbx_seq_one_letter_code
_entity_poly.pdbx_strand_id
1 'polypeptide(L)'
;MNHHPPSPVGRGLTVVLGALPFIVITLLVANHWGPLERWDQSVSARAASYGATHPNVVDLWHVTGDVFLPWAMRAVIVIVAAYLWHRRARLLTVWLLVTAGAELGLVSAVRHIFDRPRPAPMLVDADGWSFVSSHATAAFVMAGALGVVLPSVRGWRRRFRLLVMLPTIAVVWIASADRIALNVHYVSDVLGGWALGLAILTATSIGFGLRAGLRRRRRRTPSDDDGTSIPPRAAVIVNPIKVGDGVAFRRKVTRALSVRGFDDPLWLETREDDAGNAMAKRAIENESDLVLVAGGDGTVRVVCAGLAHTGIPVGVIPAGTGNLLARNLHIPLDLDDALERILEGRDRRIDLVKVHGDELDTDRFAVMAGLGLDAAIISDAPPHLKRQIGWTAYLVSAAKNINHPSVRVQITLDDEEPMERRVRTVVVGNVGMLQANIPLLPDARPDDGLLDVVVIAPRRVTQWPIVVWRLMTRTNRADMYLERFTGRKVEITAEVDVQRQLDGDPIGPGRSLTAEIEAGALVARVPKRR
;
A
#
# COMPACT_ATOMS: atom_id res chain seq x y z
N MET A 1 12.39 -15.66 -21.11
CA MET A 1 11.75 -16.69 -21.93
C MET A 1 11.40 -17.91 -21.08
N ASN A 2 10.29 -18.58 -21.43
CA ASN A 2 9.76 -19.85 -20.92
C ASN A 2 9.73 -20.05 -19.39
N HIS A 3 8.63 -19.62 -18.76
CA HIS A 3 8.26 -20.15 -17.44
C HIS A 3 7.62 -21.52 -17.62
N HIS A 4 8.36 -22.56 -17.29
CA HIS A 4 7.69 -23.74 -16.80
C HIS A 4 6.94 -23.35 -15.51
N PRO A 5 5.64 -23.66 -15.41
CA PRO A 5 4.91 -23.55 -14.16
C PRO A 5 5.65 -24.36 -13.08
N PRO A 6 5.41 -24.14 -11.77
CA PRO A 6 5.91 -25.05 -10.74
C PRO A 6 5.69 -26.48 -11.24
N SER A 7 6.76 -27.29 -11.18
CA SER A 7 6.72 -28.65 -11.72
C SER A 7 5.42 -29.29 -11.25
N PRO A 8 4.73 -30.08 -12.09
CA PRO A 8 3.51 -30.78 -11.67
C PRO A 8 3.67 -31.40 -10.27
N VAL A 9 4.87 -31.89 -9.97
CA VAL A 9 5.35 -32.38 -8.67
C VAL A 9 5.24 -31.35 -7.53
N GLY A 10 5.74 -30.12 -7.68
CA GLY A 10 5.70 -29.11 -6.61
C GLY A 10 4.29 -28.56 -6.31
N ARG A 11 3.43 -28.50 -7.35
CA ARG A 11 1.99 -28.20 -7.15
C ARG A 11 1.29 -29.35 -6.46
N GLY A 12 1.56 -30.58 -6.90
CA GLY A 12 1.07 -31.80 -6.26
C GLY A 12 1.43 -31.84 -4.79
N LEU A 13 2.70 -31.59 -4.45
CA LEU A 13 3.17 -31.63 -3.06
C LEU A 13 2.46 -30.62 -2.15
N THR A 14 2.19 -29.41 -2.63
CA THR A 14 1.51 -28.39 -1.81
C THR A 14 0.03 -28.74 -1.60
N VAL A 15 -0.64 -29.28 -2.63
CA VAL A 15 -2.01 -29.80 -2.50
C VAL A 15 -2.05 -30.97 -1.51
N VAL A 16 -1.10 -31.90 -1.61
CA VAL A 16 -0.97 -33.04 -0.68
C VAL A 16 -0.74 -32.56 0.75
N LEU A 17 0.17 -31.60 0.97
CA LEU A 17 0.41 -31.04 2.31
C LEU A 17 -0.81 -30.28 2.86
N GLY A 18 -1.56 -29.57 2.01
CA GLY A 18 -2.80 -28.91 2.41
C GLY A 18 -3.93 -29.89 2.75
N ALA A 19 -3.95 -31.05 2.09
CA ALA A 19 -4.92 -32.13 2.34
C ALA A 19 -4.51 -33.07 3.48
N LEU A 20 -3.23 -33.10 3.87
CA LEU A 20 -2.70 -34.03 4.88
C LEU A 20 -3.44 -33.96 6.23
N PRO A 21 -3.71 -32.78 6.82
CA PRO A 21 -4.46 -32.71 8.07
C PRO A 21 -5.86 -33.32 7.96
N PHE A 22 -6.51 -33.15 6.79
CA PHE A 22 -7.83 -33.72 6.53
C PHE A 22 -7.74 -35.24 6.39
N ILE A 23 -6.78 -35.75 5.60
CA ILE A 23 -6.55 -37.19 5.47
C ILE A 23 -6.29 -37.83 6.84
N VAL A 24 -5.42 -37.23 7.66
CA VAL A 24 -5.10 -37.75 8.99
C VAL A 24 -6.34 -37.81 9.87
N ILE A 25 -7.07 -36.70 10.03
CA ILE A 25 -8.24 -36.70 10.92
C ILE A 25 -9.35 -37.62 10.41
N THR A 26 -9.56 -37.68 9.10
CA THR A 26 -10.49 -38.63 8.47
C THR A 26 -10.09 -40.07 8.77
N LEU A 27 -8.82 -40.44 8.66
CA LEU A 27 -8.34 -41.78 9.01
C LEU A 27 -8.52 -42.08 10.50
N LEU A 28 -8.25 -41.12 11.39
CA LEU A 28 -8.43 -41.31 12.82
C LEU A 28 -9.91 -41.52 13.20
N VAL A 29 -10.82 -40.77 12.56
CA VAL A 29 -12.27 -40.93 12.75
C VAL A 29 -12.76 -42.25 12.17
N ALA A 30 -12.38 -42.58 10.93
CA ALA A 30 -12.82 -43.79 10.23
C ALA A 30 -12.33 -45.08 10.88
N ASN A 31 -11.15 -45.06 11.52
CA ASN A 31 -10.59 -46.21 12.22
C ASN A 31 -10.89 -46.23 13.72
N HIS A 32 -11.79 -45.38 14.21
CA HIS A 32 -12.18 -45.32 15.62
C HIS A 32 -10.97 -45.24 16.58
N TRP A 33 -10.04 -44.32 16.31
CA TRP A 33 -8.83 -44.22 17.12
C TRP A 33 -9.18 -43.82 18.57
N GLY A 34 -9.01 -44.75 19.50
CA GLY A 34 -9.53 -44.65 20.87
C GLY A 34 -9.18 -43.37 21.66
N PRO A 35 -8.00 -42.73 21.51
CA PRO A 35 -7.74 -41.43 22.12
C PRO A 35 -8.65 -40.30 21.59
N LEU A 36 -8.89 -40.24 20.28
CA LEU A 36 -9.76 -39.22 19.66
C LEU A 36 -11.22 -39.44 20.04
N GLU A 37 -11.67 -40.69 20.00
CA GLU A 37 -13.05 -41.04 20.35
C GLU A 37 -13.37 -40.76 21.83
N ARG A 38 -12.46 -41.09 22.75
CA ARG A 38 -12.60 -40.73 24.17
C ARG A 38 -12.65 -39.22 24.37
N TRP A 39 -11.86 -38.46 23.61
CA TRP A 39 -11.89 -37.00 23.69
C TRP A 39 -13.23 -36.46 23.20
N ASP A 40 -13.69 -36.88 22.02
CA ASP A 40 -14.99 -36.51 21.44
C ASP A 40 -16.15 -36.82 22.39
N GLN A 41 -16.20 -38.04 22.93
CA GLN A 41 -17.23 -38.46 23.88
C GLN A 41 -17.16 -37.65 25.18
N SER A 42 -15.96 -37.39 25.71
CA SER A 42 -15.81 -36.60 26.94
C SER A 42 -16.31 -35.17 26.79
N VAL A 43 -16.08 -34.54 25.63
CA VAL A 43 -16.55 -33.19 25.35
C VAL A 43 -18.05 -33.18 25.10
N SER A 44 -18.56 -34.15 24.32
CA SER A 44 -19.99 -34.30 24.07
C SER A 44 -20.80 -34.52 25.36
N ALA A 45 -20.34 -35.41 26.24
CA ALA A 45 -21.00 -35.67 27.52
C ALA A 45 -21.06 -34.41 28.40
N ARG A 46 -19.98 -33.62 28.44
CA ARG A 46 -19.96 -32.33 29.16
C ARG A 46 -20.93 -31.33 28.54
N ALA A 47 -20.91 -31.18 27.21
CA ALA A 47 -21.81 -30.27 26.50
C ALA A 47 -23.29 -30.63 26.76
N ALA A 48 -23.64 -31.92 26.65
CA ALA A 48 -24.98 -32.42 26.96
C ALA A 48 -25.41 -32.12 28.41
N SER A 49 -24.55 -32.45 29.38
CA SER A 49 -24.85 -32.23 30.81
C SER A 49 -25.01 -30.75 31.15
N TYR A 50 -24.19 -29.89 30.54
CA TYR A 50 -24.23 -28.46 30.77
C TYR A 50 -25.44 -27.81 30.11
N GLY A 51 -25.71 -28.13 28.83
CA GLY A 51 -26.85 -27.63 28.10
C GLY A 51 -28.19 -28.05 28.72
N ALA A 52 -28.30 -29.29 29.19
CA ALA A 52 -29.50 -29.78 29.87
C ALA A 52 -29.86 -29.00 31.15
N THR A 53 -28.87 -28.39 31.80
CA THR A 53 -29.06 -27.58 33.03
C THR A 53 -29.11 -26.08 32.76
N HIS A 54 -28.81 -25.63 31.53
CA HIS A 54 -28.71 -24.22 31.15
C HIS A 54 -29.47 -23.92 29.83
N PRO A 55 -30.81 -24.01 29.80
CA PRO A 55 -31.60 -23.82 28.57
C PRO A 55 -31.37 -22.45 27.93
N ASN A 56 -31.22 -21.38 28.72
CA ASN A 56 -30.92 -20.03 28.20
C ASN A 56 -29.61 -19.97 27.40
N VAL A 57 -28.63 -20.80 27.75
CA VAL A 57 -27.35 -20.89 27.04
C VAL A 57 -27.52 -21.68 25.74
N VAL A 58 -28.36 -22.72 25.75
CA VAL A 58 -28.73 -23.47 24.55
C VAL A 58 -29.45 -22.55 23.56
N ASP A 59 -30.42 -21.77 24.01
CA ASP A 59 -31.14 -20.79 23.19
C ASP A 59 -30.19 -19.75 22.58
N LEU A 60 -29.25 -19.23 23.37
CA LEU A 60 -28.24 -18.30 22.88
C LEU A 60 -27.39 -18.92 21.75
N TRP A 61 -26.93 -20.15 21.93
CA TRP A 61 -26.16 -20.86 20.89
C TRP A 61 -27.01 -21.22 19.68
N HIS A 62 -28.29 -21.53 19.86
CA HIS A 62 -29.23 -21.80 18.78
C HIS A 62 -29.43 -20.55 17.91
N VAL A 63 -29.75 -19.42 18.52
CA VAL A 63 -29.87 -18.11 17.84
C VAL A 63 -28.55 -17.71 17.17
N THR A 64 -27.43 -17.93 17.86
CA THR A 64 -26.10 -17.67 17.27
C THR A 64 -25.87 -18.53 16.03
N GLY A 65 -26.24 -19.81 16.07
CA GLY A 65 -26.16 -20.71 14.94
C GLY A 65 -27.01 -20.28 13.74
N ASP A 66 -28.21 -19.75 13.99
CA ASP A 66 -29.09 -19.23 12.95
C ASP A 66 -28.49 -18.01 12.23
N VAL A 67 -27.78 -17.14 12.95
CA VAL A 67 -27.07 -16.00 12.35
C VAL A 67 -25.90 -16.45 11.47
N PHE A 68 -25.22 -17.53 11.85
CA PHE A 68 -24.04 -18.06 11.15
C PHE A 68 -24.37 -19.26 10.24
N LEU A 69 -25.61 -19.33 9.73
CA LEU A 69 -26.00 -20.37 8.77
C LEU A 69 -25.09 -20.36 7.52
N PRO A 70 -24.75 -21.54 6.97
CA PRO A 70 -23.96 -21.66 5.75
C PRO A 70 -24.52 -20.83 4.58
N TRP A 71 -25.84 -20.67 4.51
CA TRP A 71 -26.50 -19.86 3.49
C TRP A 71 -26.23 -18.35 3.64
N ALA A 72 -26.20 -17.84 4.87
CA ALA A 72 -25.83 -16.45 5.13
C ALA A 72 -24.37 -16.18 4.73
N MET A 73 -23.46 -17.11 5.05
CA MET A 73 -22.05 -17.03 4.64
C MET A 73 -21.90 -17.04 3.12
N ARG A 74 -22.67 -17.88 2.42
CA ARG A 74 -22.68 -17.92 0.95
C ARG A 74 -23.25 -16.65 0.33
N ALA A 75 -24.26 -16.04 0.93
CA ALA A 75 -24.76 -14.74 0.49
C ALA A 75 -23.65 -13.66 0.55
N VAL A 76 -22.85 -13.64 1.62
CA VAL A 76 -21.67 -12.75 1.71
C VAL A 76 -20.68 -13.01 0.58
N ILE A 77 -20.37 -14.28 0.28
CA ILE A 77 -19.49 -14.66 -0.83
C ILE A 77 -20.04 -14.13 -2.17
N VAL A 78 -21.35 -14.27 -2.43
CA VAL A 78 -21.98 -13.79 -3.67
C VAL A 78 -21.93 -12.27 -3.76
N ILE A 79 -22.20 -11.54 -2.67
CA ILE A 79 -22.10 -10.08 -2.62
C ILE A 79 -20.67 -9.62 -2.94
N VAL A 80 -19.66 -10.27 -2.32
CA VAL A 80 -18.24 -9.97 -2.59
C VAL A 80 -17.87 -10.32 -4.03
N ALA A 81 -18.35 -11.44 -4.56
CA ALA A 81 -18.12 -11.85 -5.94
C ALA A 81 -18.69 -10.81 -6.93
N ALA A 82 -19.90 -10.31 -6.69
CA ALA A 82 -20.55 -9.27 -7.49
C ALA A 82 -19.78 -7.94 -7.42
N TYR A 83 -19.32 -7.56 -6.22
CA TYR A 83 -18.45 -6.39 -6.06
C TYR A 83 -17.15 -6.54 -6.86
N LEU A 84 -16.46 -7.67 -6.75
CA LEU A 84 -15.22 -7.95 -7.50
C LEU A 84 -15.44 -7.94 -9.01
N TRP A 85 -16.58 -8.48 -9.46
CA TRP A 85 -16.98 -8.47 -10.86
C TRP A 85 -17.11 -7.04 -11.39
N HIS A 86 -17.83 -6.18 -10.65
CA HIS A 86 -17.98 -4.77 -10.98
C HIS A 86 -16.63 -4.02 -11.02
N ARG A 87 -15.69 -4.42 -10.16
CA ARG A 87 -14.31 -3.90 -10.12
C ARG A 87 -13.38 -4.50 -11.19
N ARG A 88 -13.91 -5.28 -12.13
CA ARG A 88 -13.17 -5.98 -13.20
C ARG A 88 -12.13 -7.00 -12.68
N ALA A 89 -12.24 -7.47 -11.44
CA ALA A 89 -11.35 -8.47 -10.85
C ALA A 89 -11.80 -9.91 -11.17
N ARG A 90 -11.97 -10.22 -12.47
CA ARG A 90 -12.63 -11.44 -12.96
C ARG A 90 -12.03 -12.74 -12.43
N LEU A 91 -10.70 -12.84 -12.35
CA LEU A 91 -10.01 -14.05 -11.86
C LEU A 91 -10.36 -14.36 -10.41
N LEU A 92 -10.41 -13.33 -9.55
CA LEU A 92 -10.75 -13.47 -8.13
C LEU A 92 -12.24 -13.81 -7.96
N THR A 93 -13.12 -13.24 -8.78
CA THR A 93 -14.55 -13.60 -8.79
C THR A 93 -14.74 -15.07 -9.11
N VAL A 94 -14.14 -15.57 -10.19
CA VAL A 94 -14.29 -16.98 -10.61
C VAL A 94 -13.69 -17.91 -9.57
N TRP A 95 -12.49 -17.60 -9.04
CA TRP A 95 -11.88 -18.40 -7.99
C TRP A 95 -12.76 -18.48 -6.73
N LEU A 96 -13.32 -17.36 -6.31
CA LEU A 96 -14.17 -17.28 -5.12
C LEU A 96 -15.42 -18.15 -5.27
N LEU A 97 -16.07 -18.10 -6.44
CA LEU A 97 -17.24 -18.93 -6.75
C LEU A 97 -16.89 -20.42 -6.87
N VAL A 98 -15.77 -20.76 -7.51
CA VAL A 98 -15.30 -22.16 -7.62
C VAL A 98 -14.95 -22.72 -6.24
N THR A 99 -14.32 -21.92 -5.38
CA THR A 99 -13.98 -22.31 -4.01
C THR A 99 -15.23 -22.58 -3.16
N ALA A 100 -16.25 -21.73 -3.28
CA ALA A 100 -17.54 -21.94 -2.61
C ALA A 100 -18.30 -23.16 -3.16
N GLY A 101 -18.26 -23.38 -4.48
CA GLY A 101 -18.85 -24.57 -5.10
C GLY A 101 -18.14 -25.87 -4.71
N ALA A 102 -16.82 -25.84 -4.58
CA ALA A 102 -16.02 -26.99 -4.13
C ALA A 102 -16.32 -27.35 -2.67
N GLU A 103 -16.46 -26.36 -1.79
CA GLU A 103 -16.92 -26.55 -0.40
C GLU A 103 -18.25 -27.28 -0.36
N LEU A 104 -19.25 -26.76 -1.07
CA LEU A 104 -20.58 -27.35 -1.20
C LEU A 104 -20.54 -28.83 -1.61
N GLY A 105 -19.85 -29.13 -2.72
CA GLY A 105 -19.80 -30.47 -3.28
C GLY A 105 -19.04 -31.46 -2.39
N LEU A 106 -17.88 -31.07 -1.88
CA LEU A 106 -17.02 -31.95 -1.10
C LEU A 106 -17.56 -32.24 0.30
N VAL A 107 -18.15 -31.25 0.98
CA VAL A 107 -18.82 -31.49 2.27
C VAL A 107 -19.98 -32.47 2.09
N SER A 108 -20.78 -32.29 1.03
CA SER A 108 -21.88 -33.21 0.74
C SER A 108 -21.38 -34.62 0.45
N ALA A 109 -20.33 -34.78 -0.38
CA ALA A 109 -19.73 -36.08 -0.66
C ALA A 109 -19.20 -36.76 0.60
N VAL A 110 -18.40 -36.06 1.43
CA VAL A 110 -17.83 -36.63 2.66
C VAL A 110 -18.92 -37.11 3.61
N ARG A 111 -20.00 -36.34 3.78
CA ARG A 111 -21.11 -36.73 4.68
C ARG A 111 -21.76 -38.05 4.30
N HIS A 112 -21.95 -38.32 3.01
CA HIS A 112 -22.56 -39.55 2.51
C HIS A 112 -21.59 -40.74 2.44
N ILE A 113 -20.28 -40.51 2.60
CA ILE A 113 -19.26 -41.57 2.55
C ILE A 113 -18.99 -42.14 3.93
N PHE A 114 -18.98 -41.30 4.97
CA PHE A 114 -18.56 -41.71 6.32
C PHE A 114 -19.70 -42.09 7.24
N ASP A 115 -20.94 -41.67 6.95
CA ASP A 115 -22.15 -42.04 7.68
C ASP A 115 -22.00 -41.99 9.22
N ARG A 116 -21.24 -41.00 9.72
CA ARG A 116 -20.95 -40.89 11.15
C ARG A 116 -22.19 -40.37 11.89
N PRO A 117 -22.70 -41.08 12.91
CA PRO A 117 -23.85 -40.61 13.67
C PRO A 117 -23.51 -39.34 14.46
N ARG A 118 -24.54 -38.58 14.81
CA ARG A 118 -24.42 -37.40 15.68
C ARG A 118 -24.26 -37.78 17.14
N PRO A 119 -23.69 -36.90 17.99
CA PRO A 119 -23.65 -37.13 19.41
C PRO A 119 -25.06 -37.23 20.03
N ALA A 120 -25.20 -38.05 21.08
CA ALA A 120 -26.46 -38.21 21.80
C ALA A 120 -26.26 -37.89 23.30
N PRO A 121 -27.17 -37.15 23.95
CA PRO A 121 -28.37 -36.50 23.39
C PRO A 121 -28.04 -35.18 22.67
N MET A 122 -28.69 -34.90 21.54
CA MET A 122 -28.61 -33.58 20.90
C MET A 122 -29.46 -32.56 21.68
N LEU A 123 -29.01 -31.32 21.76
CA LEU A 123 -29.75 -30.25 22.44
C LEU A 123 -30.70 -29.50 21.49
N VAL A 124 -30.51 -29.67 20.18
CA VAL A 124 -31.34 -29.13 19.10
C VAL A 124 -31.41 -30.16 17.99
N ASP A 125 -32.55 -30.22 17.29
CA ASP A 125 -32.74 -31.12 16.15
C ASP A 125 -31.78 -30.78 15.00
N ALA A 126 -31.09 -31.81 14.51
CA ALA A 126 -30.17 -31.67 13.39
C ALA A 126 -30.19 -32.94 12.54
N ASP A 127 -30.55 -32.79 11.27
CA ASP A 127 -30.63 -33.91 10.33
C ASP A 127 -29.26 -34.30 9.74
N GLY A 128 -29.18 -35.55 9.28
CA GLY A 128 -28.04 -36.10 8.54
C GLY A 128 -26.80 -36.37 9.39
N TRP A 129 -25.69 -36.68 8.70
CA TRP A 129 -24.46 -37.16 9.31
C TRP A 129 -23.58 -36.07 9.91
N SER A 130 -22.79 -36.45 10.92
CA SER A 130 -21.99 -35.53 11.72
C SER A 130 -20.66 -35.15 11.05
N PHE A 131 -19.99 -36.08 10.36
CA PHE A 131 -18.66 -35.83 9.77
C PHE A 131 -18.73 -35.46 8.29
N VAL A 132 -18.15 -34.36 7.81
CA VAL A 132 -17.60 -33.21 8.56
C VAL A 132 -18.67 -32.16 8.87
N SER A 133 -18.37 -31.26 9.81
CA SER A 133 -19.24 -30.10 10.10
C SER A 133 -19.29 -29.13 8.91
N SER A 134 -20.48 -28.94 8.33
CA SER A 134 -20.70 -28.01 7.21
C SER A 134 -20.57 -26.55 7.63
N HIS A 135 -21.00 -26.21 8.86
CA HIS A 135 -20.90 -24.85 9.38
C HIS A 135 -19.44 -24.46 9.61
N ALA A 136 -18.66 -25.36 10.25
CA ALA A 136 -17.24 -25.13 10.46
C ALA A 136 -16.46 -25.04 9.14
N THR A 137 -16.78 -25.90 8.17
CA THR A 137 -16.13 -25.88 6.84
C THR A 137 -16.46 -24.59 6.09
N ALA A 138 -17.74 -24.20 6.00
CA ALA A 138 -18.18 -22.99 5.32
C ALA A 138 -17.58 -21.73 5.94
N ALA A 139 -17.56 -21.65 7.28
CA ALA A 139 -16.96 -20.53 8.01
C ALA A 139 -15.46 -20.40 7.70
N PHE A 140 -14.74 -21.52 7.73
CA PHE A 140 -13.30 -21.56 7.47
C PHE A 140 -12.99 -21.16 6.02
N VAL A 141 -13.70 -21.74 5.05
CA VAL A 141 -13.53 -21.43 3.62
C VAL A 141 -13.85 -19.96 3.34
N MET A 142 -14.95 -19.44 3.88
CA MET A 142 -15.33 -18.03 3.72
C MET A 142 -14.26 -17.10 4.32
N ALA A 143 -13.86 -17.33 5.58
CA ALA A 143 -12.86 -16.48 6.25
C ALA A 143 -11.51 -16.51 5.52
N GLY A 144 -11.05 -17.70 5.11
CA GLY A 144 -9.84 -17.86 4.32
C GLY A 144 -9.94 -17.19 2.94
N ALA A 145 -11.10 -17.32 2.27
CA ALA A 145 -11.31 -16.72 0.96
C ALA A 145 -11.34 -15.19 1.01
N LEU A 146 -12.02 -14.62 2.01
CA LEU A 146 -11.99 -13.18 2.28
C LEU A 146 -10.58 -12.72 2.65
N GLY A 147 -9.83 -13.52 3.40
CA GLY A 147 -8.42 -13.26 3.71
C GLY A 147 -7.50 -13.19 2.49
N VAL A 148 -7.82 -13.89 1.40
CA VAL A 148 -7.09 -13.80 0.11
C VAL A 148 -7.57 -12.60 -0.72
N VAL A 149 -8.88 -12.34 -0.74
CA VAL A 149 -9.51 -11.30 -1.57
C VAL A 149 -9.26 -9.90 -1.02
N LEU A 150 -9.48 -9.68 0.28
CA LEU A 150 -9.48 -8.34 0.89
C LEU A 150 -8.13 -7.61 0.75
N PRO A 151 -6.96 -8.27 0.93
CA PRO A 151 -5.67 -7.62 0.68
C PRO A 151 -5.43 -7.23 -0.80
N SER A 152 -6.16 -7.87 -1.71
CA SER A 152 -6.04 -7.62 -3.16
C SER A 152 -6.84 -6.40 -3.61
N VAL A 153 -7.69 -5.83 -2.75
CA VAL A 153 -8.45 -4.60 -3.01
C VAL A 153 -7.60 -3.37 -2.63
N ARG A 154 -7.19 -2.59 -3.65
CA ARG A 154 -6.36 -1.38 -3.52
C ARG A 154 -6.99 -0.36 -2.54
N GLY A 155 -6.19 0.18 -1.61
CA GLY A 155 -6.54 1.34 -0.78
C GLY A 155 -6.81 1.07 0.71
N TRP A 156 -6.79 -0.18 1.17
CA TRP A 156 -7.00 -0.48 2.59
C TRP A 156 -5.72 -0.39 3.44
N ARG A 157 -5.68 0.58 4.35
CA ARG A 157 -4.61 0.73 5.36
C ARG A 157 -4.46 -0.56 6.18
N ARG A 158 -3.24 -0.90 6.62
CA ARG A 158 -2.94 -2.12 7.42
C ARG A 158 -3.81 -2.27 8.68
N ARG A 159 -4.19 -1.17 9.32
CA ARG A 159 -5.13 -1.16 10.47
C ARG A 159 -6.54 -1.62 10.08
N PHE A 160 -7.01 -1.24 8.89
CA PHE A 160 -8.32 -1.65 8.37
C PHE A 160 -8.33 -3.13 7.97
N ARG A 161 -7.19 -3.65 7.49
CA ARG A 161 -7.01 -5.09 7.23
C ARG A 161 -7.17 -5.92 8.51
N LEU A 162 -6.56 -5.49 9.62
CA LEU A 162 -6.72 -6.17 10.92
C LEU A 162 -8.16 -6.09 11.44
N LEU A 163 -8.82 -4.92 11.29
CA LEU A 163 -10.20 -4.72 11.70
C LEU A 163 -11.20 -5.60 10.96
N VAL A 164 -10.88 -6.10 9.76
CA VAL A 164 -11.75 -7.02 9.02
C VAL A 164 -11.31 -8.47 9.16
N MET A 165 -10.01 -8.75 9.29
CA MET A 165 -9.52 -10.11 9.53
C MET A 165 -9.93 -10.66 10.91
N LEU A 166 -9.90 -9.83 11.96
CA LEU A 166 -10.26 -10.27 13.31
C LEU A 166 -11.72 -10.76 13.41
N PRO A 167 -12.73 -10.04 12.88
CA PRO A 167 -14.09 -10.55 12.77
C PRO A 167 -14.18 -11.87 11.99
N THR A 168 -13.47 -12.01 10.85
CA THR A 168 -13.54 -13.27 10.08
C THR A 168 -12.99 -14.47 10.83
N ILE A 169 -11.94 -14.28 11.65
CA ILE A 169 -11.40 -15.33 12.52
C ILE A 169 -12.39 -15.65 13.63
N ALA A 170 -13.00 -14.62 14.24
CA ALA A 170 -14.03 -14.80 15.27
C ALA A 170 -15.23 -15.61 14.74
N VAL A 171 -15.66 -15.36 13.50
CA VAL A 171 -16.75 -16.13 12.85
C VAL A 171 -16.42 -17.63 12.78
N VAL A 172 -15.18 -18.01 12.44
CA VAL A 172 -14.77 -19.42 12.40
C VAL A 172 -14.90 -20.06 13.78
N TRP A 173 -14.43 -19.38 14.81
CA TRP A 173 -14.51 -19.88 16.19
C TRP A 173 -15.95 -19.96 16.69
N ILE A 174 -16.77 -18.94 16.46
CA ILE A 174 -18.17 -18.89 16.91
C ILE A 174 -19.02 -19.97 16.22
N ALA A 175 -18.92 -20.09 14.89
CA ALA A 175 -19.63 -21.11 14.09
C ALA A 175 -19.11 -22.54 14.29
N SER A 176 -18.03 -22.71 15.06
CA SER A 176 -17.49 -24.00 15.46
C SER A 176 -17.87 -24.34 16.91
N ALA A 177 -17.84 -23.33 17.78
CA ALA A 177 -18.24 -23.44 19.18
C ALA A 177 -19.73 -23.75 19.32
N ASP A 178 -20.59 -23.16 18.49
CA ASP A 178 -22.03 -23.41 18.51
C ASP A 178 -22.37 -24.89 18.27
N ARG A 179 -21.69 -25.57 17.34
CA ARG A 179 -21.95 -26.96 16.96
C ARG A 179 -21.57 -27.94 18.07
N ILE A 180 -20.50 -27.61 18.80
CA ILE A 180 -20.05 -28.39 19.96
C ILE A 180 -20.96 -28.10 21.16
N ALA A 181 -21.29 -26.83 21.41
CA ALA A 181 -22.12 -26.41 22.53
C ALA A 181 -23.55 -26.94 22.46
N LEU A 182 -24.14 -26.99 21.25
CA LEU A 182 -25.46 -27.60 20.99
C LEU A 182 -25.41 -29.14 20.91
N ASN A 183 -24.23 -29.73 21.11
CA ASN A 183 -23.98 -31.16 21.06
C ASN A 183 -24.45 -31.86 19.76
N VAL A 184 -24.38 -31.15 18.62
CA VAL A 184 -24.78 -31.67 17.30
C VAL A 184 -23.60 -32.22 16.49
N HIS A 185 -22.37 -31.89 16.88
CA HIS A 185 -21.14 -32.37 16.26
C HIS A 185 -20.05 -32.66 17.31
N TYR A 186 -19.20 -33.64 17.01
CA TYR A 186 -17.99 -33.90 17.78
C TYR A 186 -16.89 -32.88 17.46
N VAL A 187 -15.88 -32.78 18.33
CA VAL A 187 -14.76 -31.85 18.12
C VAL A 187 -13.98 -32.24 16.87
N SER A 188 -13.80 -33.53 16.63
CA SER A 188 -13.16 -34.03 15.41
C SER A 188 -13.94 -33.71 14.13
N ASP A 189 -15.27 -33.57 14.16
CA ASP A 189 -16.06 -33.17 12.99
C ASP A 189 -15.77 -31.71 12.59
N VAL A 190 -15.57 -30.85 13.59
CA VAL A 190 -15.21 -29.44 13.42
C VAL A 190 -13.78 -29.31 12.90
N LEU A 191 -12.83 -29.99 13.53
CA LEU A 191 -11.44 -30.01 13.10
C LEU A 191 -11.30 -30.60 11.68
N GLY A 192 -12.10 -31.63 11.37
CA GLY A 192 -12.21 -32.21 10.04
C GLY A 192 -12.74 -31.20 9.02
N GLY A 193 -13.74 -30.41 9.41
CA GLY A 193 -14.26 -29.33 8.59
C GLY A 193 -13.23 -28.22 8.31
N TRP A 194 -12.46 -27.80 9.31
CA TRP A 194 -11.37 -26.83 9.11
C TRP A 194 -10.28 -27.38 8.20
N ALA A 195 -9.89 -28.64 8.40
CA ALA A 195 -8.89 -29.31 7.60
C ALA A 195 -9.34 -29.47 6.12
N LEU A 196 -10.60 -29.85 5.89
CA LEU A 196 -11.20 -29.87 4.55
C LEU A 196 -11.21 -28.48 3.92
N GLY A 197 -11.62 -27.46 4.69
CA GLY A 197 -11.63 -26.08 4.21
C GLY A 197 -10.23 -25.58 3.80
N LEU A 198 -9.20 -25.93 4.57
CA LEU A 198 -7.80 -25.66 4.22
C LEU A 198 -7.37 -26.37 2.94
N ALA A 199 -7.74 -27.64 2.77
CA ALA A 199 -7.43 -28.42 1.57
C ALA A 199 -8.06 -27.80 0.32
N ILE A 200 -9.34 -27.41 0.42
CA ILE A 200 -10.09 -26.73 -0.65
C ILE A 200 -9.42 -25.41 -1.02
N LEU A 201 -9.19 -24.53 -0.03
CA LEU A 201 -8.55 -23.24 -0.25
C LEU A 201 -7.17 -23.39 -0.88
N THR A 202 -6.38 -24.38 -0.44
CA THR A 202 -5.05 -24.65 -0.99
C THR A 202 -5.13 -25.11 -2.45
N ALA A 203 -5.99 -26.09 -2.72
CA ALA A 203 -6.18 -26.66 -4.06
C ALA A 203 -6.70 -25.62 -5.06
N THR A 204 -7.75 -24.88 -4.71
CA THR A 204 -8.32 -23.87 -5.61
C THR A 204 -7.39 -22.68 -5.80
N SER A 205 -6.70 -22.23 -4.75
CA SER A 205 -5.72 -21.14 -4.86
C SER A 205 -4.57 -21.51 -5.79
N ILE A 206 -4.02 -22.73 -5.66
CA ILE A 206 -2.97 -23.22 -6.56
C ILE A 206 -3.48 -23.38 -7.98
N GLY A 207 -4.68 -23.94 -8.17
CA GLY A 207 -5.30 -24.13 -9.48
C GLY A 207 -5.50 -22.81 -10.23
N PHE A 208 -5.85 -21.74 -9.51
CA PHE A 208 -6.02 -20.39 -10.06
C PHE A 208 -4.75 -19.53 -10.04
N GLY A 209 -3.61 -20.07 -9.57
CA GLY A 209 -2.35 -19.33 -9.46
C GLY A 209 -2.34 -18.22 -8.41
N LEU A 210 -3.31 -18.21 -7.49
CA LEU A 210 -3.40 -17.27 -6.38
C LEU A 210 -2.50 -17.76 -5.24
N ARG A 211 -1.46 -17.00 -4.89
CA ARG A 211 -0.56 -17.37 -3.79
C ARG A 211 -1.02 -16.69 -2.50
N ALA A 212 -1.46 -17.48 -1.52
CA ALA A 212 -1.67 -17.03 -0.15
C ALA A 212 -0.32 -16.72 0.50
N GLY A 213 -0.04 -15.44 0.74
CA GLY A 213 0.72 -14.93 1.90
C GLY A 213 2.18 -15.33 2.15
N LEU A 214 2.74 -16.37 1.53
CA LEU A 214 4.12 -16.81 1.73
C LEU A 214 4.94 -16.45 0.50
N ARG A 215 5.38 -15.19 0.44
CA ARG A 215 6.48 -14.77 -0.44
C ARG A 215 7.78 -15.44 -0.01
N ARG A 216 7.97 -16.71 -0.38
CA ARG A 216 9.32 -17.23 -0.59
C ARG A 216 9.79 -16.71 -1.95
N ARG A 217 10.60 -15.67 -1.85
CA ARG A 217 11.38 -15.06 -2.93
C ARG A 217 11.96 -16.14 -3.84
N ARG A 218 11.69 -16.03 -5.14
CA ARG A 218 12.50 -16.71 -6.14
C ARG A 218 13.89 -16.09 -6.05
N ARG A 219 14.86 -16.89 -5.61
CA ARG A 219 16.27 -16.65 -5.89
C ARG A 219 16.36 -16.75 -7.42
N ARG A 220 16.58 -15.63 -8.10
CA ARG A 220 17.18 -15.67 -9.43
C ARG A 220 18.55 -16.30 -9.19
N THR A 221 18.77 -17.53 -9.63
CA THR A 221 20.11 -17.90 -10.03
C THR A 221 20.51 -16.93 -11.14
N PRO A 222 21.71 -16.32 -11.07
CA PRO A 222 22.27 -15.64 -12.22
C PRO A 222 22.20 -16.61 -13.39
N SER A 223 21.72 -16.14 -14.53
CA SER A 223 21.95 -16.83 -15.79
C SER A 223 23.47 -16.90 -15.97
N ASP A 224 24.00 -18.11 -16.05
CA ASP A 224 25.29 -18.35 -16.69
C ASP A 224 25.11 -17.92 -18.16
N ASP A 225 25.52 -16.70 -18.45
CA ASP A 225 25.84 -16.25 -19.79
C ASP A 225 26.98 -15.22 -19.65
N ASP A 226 28.17 -15.71 -19.97
CA ASP A 226 29.42 -15.05 -20.32
C ASP A 226 29.89 -13.76 -19.62
N GLY A 227 31.03 -13.92 -18.92
CA GLY A 227 32.11 -12.92 -18.85
C GLY A 227 32.09 -11.98 -17.64
N THR A 228 32.97 -12.25 -16.65
CA THR A 228 33.64 -11.26 -15.77
C THR A 228 32.87 -9.95 -15.45
N SER A 229 31.59 -10.02 -15.09
CA SER A 229 30.83 -8.81 -14.74
C SER A 229 31.01 -8.50 -13.25
N ILE A 230 31.58 -7.33 -12.95
CA ILE A 230 31.68 -6.77 -11.60
C ILE A 230 30.26 -6.78 -10.97
N PRO A 231 30.09 -7.27 -9.72
CA PRO A 231 28.78 -7.29 -9.07
C PRO A 231 28.24 -5.85 -8.93
N PRO A 232 26.94 -5.63 -9.19
CA PRO A 232 26.39 -4.29 -9.20
C PRO A 232 26.40 -3.68 -7.81
N ARG A 233 26.79 -2.40 -7.71
CA ARG A 233 26.95 -1.65 -6.47
C ARG A 233 25.68 -0.84 -6.19
N ALA A 234 25.23 -0.87 -4.93
CA ALA A 234 24.14 0.00 -4.48
C ALA A 234 24.59 0.86 -3.30
N ALA A 235 24.21 2.13 -3.31
CA ALA A 235 24.28 2.99 -2.13
C ALA A 235 22.88 3.18 -1.54
N VAL A 236 22.79 3.22 -0.21
CA VAL A 236 21.58 3.55 0.52
C VAL A 236 21.84 4.80 1.35
N ILE A 237 21.26 5.91 0.91
CA ILE A 237 21.28 7.18 1.62
C ILE A 237 20.04 7.25 2.53
N VAL A 238 20.24 7.38 3.83
CA VAL A 238 19.14 7.33 4.81
C VAL A 238 19.19 8.51 5.76
N ASN A 239 18.03 9.13 5.99
CA ASN A 239 17.85 10.06 7.09
C ASN A 239 17.44 9.27 8.36
N PRO A 240 18.34 9.09 9.33
CA PRO A 240 18.12 8.18 10.47
C PRO A 240 16.95 8.62 11.36
N ILE A 241 16.61 9.92 11.37
CA ILE A 241 15.51 10.47 12.19
C ILE A 241 14.14 10.16 11.57
N LYS A 242 14.09 9.93 10.24
CA LYS A 242 12.83 9.68 9.51
C LYS A 242 12.50 8.20 9.38
N VAL A 243 13.49 7.34 9.48
CA VAL A 243 13.27 5.89 9.54
C VAL A 243 13.03 5.48 11.00
N GLY A 244 12.01 4.66 11.25
CA GLY A 244 11.66 4.24 12.61
C GLY A 244 12.71 3.32 13.23
N ASP A 245 12.44 2.01 13.28
CA ASP A 245 13.43 1.04 13.71
C ASP A 245 14.53 0.89 12.64
N GLY A 246 15.63 1.64 12.81
CA GLY A 246 16.76 1.67 11.87
C GLY A 246 17.40 0.30 11.64
N VAL A 247 17.46 -0.57 12.66
CA VAL A 247 18.04 -1.93 12.53
C VAL A 247 17.12 -2.81 11.69
N ALA A 248 15.82 -2.80 11.96
CA ALA A 248 14.86 -3.55 11.15
C ALA A 248 14.78 -3.01 9.72
N PHE A 249 14.84 -1.69 9.55
CA PHE A 249 14.90 -1.03 8.24
C PHE A 249 16.12 -1.48 7.45
N ARG A 250 17.33 -1.34 8.03
CA ARG A 250 18.59 -1.74 7.40
C ARG A 250 18.59 -3.20 6.99
N ARG A 251 18.13 -4.09 7.88
CA ARG A 251 18.00 -5.53 7.60
C ARG A 251 17.05 -5.82 6.43
N LYS A 252 15.90 -5.15 6.38
CA LYS A 252 14.92 -5.32 5.29
C LYS A 252 15.47 -4.84 3.95
N VAL A 253 16.04 -3.65 3.89
CA VAL A 253 16.59 -3.06 2.66
C VAL A 253 17.80 -3.88 2.17
N THR A 254 18.73 -4.24 3.06
CA THR A 254 19.89 -5.08 2.72
C THR A 254 19.44 -6.42 2.15
N ARG A 255 18.48 -7.08 2.80
CA ARG A 255 17.89 -8.31 2.26
C ARG A 255 17.27 -8.05 0.90
N ALA A 256 16.52 -6.96 0.73
CA ALA A 256 15.86 -6.61 -0.53
C ALA A 256 16.86 -6.41 -1.69
N LEU A 257 18.02 -5.83 -1.41
CA LEU A 257 19.11 -5.61 -2.36
C LEU A 257 19.86 -6.90 -2.72
N SER A 258 20.30 -7.69 -1.74
CA SER A 258 21.11 -8.89 -1.97
C SER A 258 20.44 -9.93 -2.87
N VAL A 259 19.13 -10.17 -2.73
CA VAL A 259 18.42 -11.12 -3.64
C VAL A 259 18.33 -10.61 -5.09
N ARG A 260 18.70 -9.36 -5.34
CA ARG A 260 18.79 -8.77 -6.69
C ARG A 260 20.24 -8.56 -7.14
N GLY A 261 21.21 -9.16 -6.45
CA GLY A 261 22.63 -9.14 -6.82
C GLY A 261 23.40 -7.93 -6.29
N PHE A 262 22.75 -7.03 -5.55
CA PHE A 262 23.42 -5.93 -4.86
C PHE A 262 23.90 -6.43 -3.50
N ASP A 263 25.00 -7.16 -3.52
CA ASP A 263 25.65 -7.67 -2.31
C ASP A 263 26.50 -6.56 -1.69
N ASP A 264 26.40 -6.42 -0.37
CA ASP A 264 27.07 -5.38 0.44
C ASP A 264 26.83 -3.91 0.01
N PRO A 265 25.60 -3.38 0.18
CA PRO A 265 25.31 -2.00 -0.18
C PRO A 265 26.03 -0.98 0.72
N LEU A 266 26.54 0.10 0.12
CA LEU A 266 27.14 1.23 0.82
C LEU A 266 26.08 2.00 1.61
N TRP A 267 26.13 1.96 2.93
CA TRP A 267 25.21 2.70 3.81
C TRP A 267 25.75 4.09 4.13
N LEU A 268 24.96 5.12 3.85
CA LEU A 268 25.29 6.52 4.07
C LEU A 268 24.16 7.20 4.85
N GLU A 269 24.42 7.56 6.10
CA GLU A 269 23.43 8.26 6.94
C GLU A 269 23.61 9.77 6.80
N THR A 270 22.52 10.51 6.54
CA THR A 270 22.54 11.98 6.50
C THR A 270 22.79 12.56 7.89
N ARG A 271 23.21 13.82 7.91
CA ARG A 271 23.50 14.56 9.16
C ARG A 271 22.54 15.74 9.30
N GLU A 272 22.58 16.41 10.44
CA GLU A 272 21.74 17.58 10.69
C GLU A 272 22.16 18.78 9.83
N ASP A 273 23.46 18.94 9.62
CA ASP A 273 24.11 19.96 8.80
C ASP A 273 24.19 19.61 7.31
N ASP A 274 23.96 18.34 6.95
CA ASP A 274 23.95 17.87 5.56
C ASP A 274 22.80 16.90 5.30
N ALA A 275 21.80 17.41 4.59
CA ALA A 275 20.60 16.68 4.20
C ALA A 275 20.83 15.58 3.13
N GLY A 276 22.03 15.46 2.55
CA GLY A 276 22.36 14.39 1.61
C GLY A 276 23.43 14.71 0.55
N ASN A 277 24.01 15.91 0.53
CA ASN A 277 24.96 16.36 -0.49
C ASN A 277 26.24 15.51 -0.49
N ALA A 278 26.90 15.39 0.67
CA ALA A 278 28.11 14.57 0.78
C ALA A 278 27.82 13.09 0.53
N MET A 279 26.62 12.61 0.89
CA MET A 279 26.23 11.23 0.67
C MET A 279 25.98 10.94 -0.83
N ALA A 280 25.34 11.86 -1.55
CA ALA A 280 25.17 11.75 -3.00
C ALA A 280 26.54 11.74 -3.70
N LYS A 281 27.44 12.64 -3.31
CA LYS A 281 28.82 12.68 -3.83
C LYS A 281 29.56 11.37 -3.58
N ARG A 282 29.51 10.83 -2.36
CA ARG A 282 30.14 9.54 -2.03
C ARG A 282 29.53 8.36 -2.78
N ALA A 283 28.23 8.39 -3.07
CA ALA A 283 27.59 7.36 -3.88
C ALA A 283 28.08 7.39 -5.34
N ILE A 284 28.31 8.58 -5.90
CA ILE A 284 28.92 8.78 -7.22
C ILE A 284 30.37 8.32 -7.23
N GLU A 285 31.17 8.71 -6.24
CA GLU A 285 32.57 8.29 -6.08
C GLU A 285 32.71 6.77 -5.90
N ASN A 286 31.68 6.11 -5.36
CA ASN A 286 31.62 4.65 -5.24
C ASN A 286 31.24 3.96 -6.58
N GLU A 287 30.90 4.72 -7.62
CA GLU A 287 30.39 4.23 -8.91
C GLU A 287 29.15 3.36 -8.70
N SER A 288 28.22 3.85 -7.88
CA SER A 288 27.00 3.09 -7.57
C SER A 288 26.13 2.93 -8.83
N ASP A 289 25.70 1.70 -9.12
CA ASP A 289 24.74 1.42 -10.19
C ASP A 289 23.30 1.76 -9.79
N LEU A 290 23.05 1.96 -8.49
CA LEU A 290 21.75 2.31 -7.93
C LEU A 290 21.91 3.07 -6.61
N VAL A 291 21.19 4.18 -6.47
CA VAL A 291 21.05 4.88 -5.17
C VAL A 291 19.64 4.71 -4.64
N LEU A 292 19.48 4.18 -3.44
CA LEU A 292 18.21 4.23 -2.70
C LEU A 292 18.26 5.38 -1.71
N VAL A 293 17.28 6.30 -1.77
CA VAL A 293 17.16 7.40 -0.80
C VAL A 293 15.96 7.18 0.10
N ALA A 294 16.18 7.17 1.41
CA ALA A 294 15.16 6.98 2.43
C ALA A 294 15.12 8.19 3.38
N GLY A 295 14.20 9.11 3.12
CA GLY A 295 14.11 10.35 3.90
C GLY A 295 12.80 11.11 3.69
N GLY A 296 12.77 12.33 4.22
CA GLY A 296 11.73 13.31 3.91
C GLY A 296 11.94 13.98 2.56
N ASP A 297 11.01 14.85 2.16
CA ASP A 297 11.04 15.54 0.87
C ASP A 297 12.36 16.32 0.66
N GLY A 298 12.86 17.03 1.68
CA GLY A 298 14.16 17.73 1.60
C GLY A 298 15.37 16.82 1.39
N THR A 299 15.48 15.69 2.11
CA THR A 299 16.54 14.69 1.87
C THR A 299 16.46 14.14 0.45
N VAL A 300 15.25 13.84 -0.03
CA VAL A 300 15.03 13.33 -1.39
C VAL A 300 15.44 14.38 -2.42
N ARG A 301 15.03 15.64 -2.25
CA ARG A 301 15.39 16.76 -3.13
C ARG A 301 16.91 16.91 -3.25
N VAL A 302 17.61 17.01 -2.12
CA VAL A 302 19.08 17.20 -2.10
C VAL A 302 19.81 16.03 -2.76
N VAL A 303 19.40 14.79 -2.48
CA VAL A 303 20.01 13.62 -3.14
C VAL A 303 19.71 13.60 -4.63
N CYS A 304 18.48 13.93 -5.07
CA CYS A 304 18.14 13.99 -6.49
C CYS A 304 18.92 15.10 -7.20
N ALA A 305 19.06 16.27 -6.58
CA ALA A 305 19.87 17.38 -7.09
C ALA A 305 21.35 16.97 -7.25
N GLY A 306 21.91 16.28 -6.26
CA GLY A 306 23.29 15.78 -6.30
C GLY A 306 23.52 14.68 -7.35
N LEU A 307 22.47 13.92 -7.71
CA LEU A 307 22.53 12.88 -8.75
C LEU A 307 22.14 13.37 -10.14
N ALA A 308 21.77 14.64 -10.30
CA ALA A 308 21.42 15.23 -11.58
C ALA A 308 22.55 15.01 -12.61
N HIS A 309 22.17 14.62 -13.83
CA HIS A 309 23.05 14.36 -14.98
C HIS A 309 24.07 13.23 -14.81
N THR A 310 24.09 12.52 -13.69
CA THR A 310 25.01 11.40 -13.46
C THR A 310 24.60 10.13 -14.21
N GLY A 311 23.32 9.99 -14.55
CA GLY A 311 22.75 8.77 -15.10
C GLY A 311 22.50 7.66 -14.07
N ILE A 312 22.95 7.83 -12.82
CA ILE A 312 22.74 6.83 -11.76
C ILE A 312 21.25 6.82 -11.38
N PRO A 313 20.57 5.65 -11.46
CA PRO A 313 19.17 5.57 -11.10
C PRO A 313 18.96 5.76 -9.59
N VAL A 314 17.99 6.60 -9.22
CA VAL A 314 17.56 6.82 -7.83
C VAL A 314 16.21 6.16 -7.53
N GLY A 315 16.15 5.40 -6.45
CA GLY A 315 14.94 4.79 -5.90
C GLY A 315 14.52 5.49 -4.60
N VAL A 316 13.34 6.11 -4.60
CA VAL A 316 12.83 6.86 -3.44
C VAL A 316 12.06 5.94 -2.50
N ILE A 317 12.59 5.67 -1.31
CA ILE A 317 11.92 4.96 -0.22
C ILE A 317 11.15 5.99 0.64
N PRO A 318 9.81 5.96 0.65
CA PRO A 318 9.02 6.96 1.38
C PRO A 318 9.20 6.82 2.90
N ALA A 319 9.89 7.76 3.54
CA ALA A 319 10.07 7.83 4.99
C ALA A 319 9.59 9.16 5.60
N GLY A 320 9.23 10.14 4.77
CA GLY A 320 8.72 11.44 5.18
C GLY A 320 7.21 11.48 5.44
N THR A 321 6.73 12.65 5.85
CA THR A 321 5.29 12.93 5.99
C THR A 321 4.65 13.20 4.61
N GLY A 322 5.32 13.98 3.76
CA GLY A 322 4.80 14.37 2.45
C GLY A 322 5.02 13.31 1.39
N ASN A 323 6.27 12.93 1.14
CA ASN A 323 6.69 11.97 0.10
C ASN A 323 6.17 12.39 -1.28
N LEU A 324 6.29 13.69 -1.60
CA LEU A 324 5.71 14.32 -2.78
C LEU A 324 6.21 13.67 -4.06
N LEU A 325 7.53 13.52 -4.21
CA LEU A 325 8.12 12.88 -5.40
C LEU A 325 7.65 11.42 -5.52
N ALA A 326 7.70 10.65 -4.44
CA ALA A 326 7.26 9.25 -4.43
C ALA A 326 5.79 9.10 -4.85
N ARG A 327 4.89 9.98 -4.39
CA ARG A 327 3.47 9.96 -4.77
C ARG A 327 3.25 10.24 -6.24
N ASN A 328 3.93 11.26 -6.78
CA ASN A 328 3.86 11.63 -8.19
C ASN A 328 4.47 10.54 -9.10
N LEU A 329 5.47 9.81 -8.61
CA LEU A 329 6.02 8.62 -9.27
C LEU A 329 5.23 7.33 -9.00
N HIS A 330 4.10 7.42 -8.29
CA HIS A 330 3.23 6.30 -7.91
C HIS A 330 3.92 5.18 -7.10
N ILE A 331 4.96 5.52 -6.35
CA ILE A 331 5.65 4.63 -5.43
C ILE A 331 4.76 4.41 -4.19
N PRO A 332 4.47 3.15 -3.80
CA PRO A 332 3.73 2.85 -2.58
C PRO A 332 4.41 3.43 -1.34
N LEU A 333 3.62 3.85 -0.33
CA LEU A 333 4.15 4.40 0.93
C LEU A 333 4.56 3.31 1.94
N ASP A 334 4.14 2.06 1.73
CA ASP A 334 4.57 0.94 2.57
C ASP A 334 5.97 0.50 2.12
N LEU A 335 6.89 0.32 3.07
CA LEU A 335 8.29 -0.01 2.78
C LEU A 335 8.45 -1.28 1.94
N ASP A 336 7.71 -2.35 2.26
CA ASP A 336 7.90 -3.64 1.59
C ASP A 336 7.38 -3.56 0.14
N ASP A 337 6.26 -2.87 -0.07
CA ASP A 337 5.71 -2.60 -1.40
C ASP A 337 6.60 -1.62 -2.20
N ALA A 338 7.14 -0.58 -1.56
CA ALA A 338 8.05 0.38 -2.18
C ALA A 338 9.32 -0.31 -2.69
N LEU A 339 9.99 -1.07 -1.84
CA LEU A 339 11.22 -1.80 -2.19
C LEU A 339 10.99 -2.78 -3.33
N GLU A 340 9.87 -3.50 -3.33
CA GLU A 340 9.54 -4.37 -4.46
C GLU A 340 9.37 -3.58 -5.75
N ARG A 341 8.58 -2.50 -5.73
CA ARG A 341 8.24 -1.73 -6.94
C ARG A 341 9.41 -0.94 -7.50
N ILE A 342 10.27 -0.40 -6.64
CA ILE A 342 11.49 0.30 -7.03
C ILE A 342 12.47 -0.69 -7.65
N LEU A 343 12.75 -1.79 -6.95
CA LEU A 343 13.80 -2.72 -7.38
C LEU A 343 13.40 -3.65 -8.53
N GLU A 344 12.10 -3.84 -8.79
CA GLU A 344 11.57 -4.51 -9.99
C GLU A 344 11.09 -3.53 -11.06
N GLY A 345 11.26 -2.25 -10.78
CA GLY A 345 10.80 -1.13 -11.60
C GLY A 345 11.52 -1.04 -12.93
N ARG A 346 11.30 0.10 -13.58
CA ARG A 346 12.06 0.52 -14.76
C ARG A 346 12.68 1.87 -14.48
N ASP A 347 13.73 2.15 -15.22
CA ASP A 347 14.33 3.47 -15.19
C ASP A 347 13.48 4.41 -16.06
N ARG A 348 13.25 5.61 -15.56
CA ARG A 348 12.58 6.68 -16.26
C ARG A 348 13.40 7.94 -16.06
N ARG A 349 13.82 8.56 -17.15
CA ARG A 349 14.35 9.92 -17.08
C ARG A 349 13.21 10.86 -16.71
N ILE A 350 13.43 11.64 -15.66
CA ILE A 350 12.53 12.69 -15.24
C ILE A 350 13.29 14.00 -15.23
N ASP A 351 12.55 15.06 -15.45
CA ASP A 351 13.05 16.41 -15.47
C ASP A 351 13.33 16.86 -14.03
N LEU A 352 14.37 17.69 -13.87
CA LEU A 352 14.58 18.48 -12.66
C LEU A 352 14.42 19.95 -13.02
N VAL A 353 14.16 20.77 -12.02
CA VAL A 353 14.04 22.21 -12.21
C VAL A 353 15.20 22.88 -11.52
N LYS A 354 16.09 23.50 -12.30
CA LYS A 354 17.14 24.37 -11.79
C LYS A 354 16.51 25.67 -11.31
N VAL A 355 16.88 26.10 -10.12
CA VAL A 355 16.31 27.29 -9.49
C VAL A 355 17.40 28.19 -8.93
N HIS A 356 17.23 29.50 -9.10
CA HIS A 356 18.10 30.52 -8.53
C HIS A 356 17.34 31.82 -8.28
N GLY A 357 17.92 32.71 -7.48
CA GLY A 357 17.33 34.00 -7.16
C GLY A 357 18.23 34.81 -6.24
N ASP A 358 17.72 35.93 -5.77
CA ASP A 358 18.34 36.74 -4.73
C ASP A 358 18.43 35.94 -3.41
N GLU A 359 19.61 35.97 -2.80
CA GLU A 359 19.90 35.23 -1.55
C GLU A 359 19.59 33.72 -1.64
N LEU A 360 19.62 33.17 -2.86
CA LEU A 360 19.41 31.75 -3.14
C LEU A 360 20.52 31.24 -4.06
N ASP A 361 21.40 30.41 -3.51
CA ASP A 361 22.35 29.64 -4.31
C ASP A 361 21.61 28.78 -5.33
N THR A 362 22.26 28.52 -6.47
CA THR A 362 21.67 27.66 -7.50
C THR A 362 21.41 26.26 -6.93
N ASP A 363 20.14 25.85 -6.93
CA ASP A 363 19.70 24.55 -6.44
C ASP A 363 18.81 23.86 -7.50
N ARG A 364 18.33 22.66 -7.20
CA ARG A 364 17.36 21.93 -8.02
C ARG A 364 16.23 21.39 -7.16
N PHE A 365 15.05 21.30 -7.76
CA PHE A 365 13.91 20.62 -7.17
C PHE A 365 13.27 19.66 -8.18
N ALA A 366 12.56 18.65 -7.67
CA ALA A 366 11.92 17.63 -8.50
C ALA A 366 10.40 17.75 -8.52
N VAL A 367 9.80 18.45 -7.55
CA VAL A 367 8.35 18.52 -7.37
C VAL A 367 7.82 19.91 -7.72
N MET A 368 8.07 20.91 -6.88
CA MET A 368 7.57 22.27 -7.05
C MET A 368 8.30 23.30 -6.19
N ALA A 369 8.32 24.53 -6.68
CA ALA A 369 8.69 25.72 -5.93
C ALA A 369 7.48 26.65 -5.76
N GLY A 370 7.43 27.37 -4.65
CA GLY A 370 6.35 28.29 -4.33
C GLY A 370 6.87 29.66 -3.90
N LEU A 371 6.14 30.71 -4.29
CA LEU A 371 6.37 32.09 -3.91
C LEU A 371 5.08 32.69 -3.34
N GLY A 372 5.17 33.33 -2.16
CA GLY A 372 4.03 33.92 -1.46
C GLY A 372 3.37 32.98 -0.42
N LEU A 373 2.03 32.95 -0.39
CA LEU A 373 1.23 32.25 0.64
C LEU A 373 1.66 30.80 0.91
N ASP A 374 2.06 30.05 -0.13
CA ASP A 374 2.42 28.63 0.01
C ASP A 374 3.70 28.42 0.84
N ALA A 375 4.61 29.41 0.86
CA ALA A 375 5.78 29.42 1.73
C ALA A 375 5.44 29.87 3.17
N ALA A 376 4.47 30.78 3.33
CA ALA A 376 3.96 31.18 4.65
C ALA A 376 3.18 30.05 5.36
N ILE A 377 2.53 29.17 4.60
CA ILE A 377 1.84 27.98 5.13
C ILE A 377 2.85 26.96 5.71
N ILE A 378 4.09 26.94 5.21
CA ILE A 378 5.16 26.03 5.62
C ILE A 378 5.98 26.61 6.79
N SER A 379 6.16 27.94 6.84
CA SER A 379 6.95 28.62 7.87
C SER A 379 6.26 28.66 9.24
N ASP A 380 4.93 28.62 9.30
CA ASP A 380 4.17 28.93 10.54
C ASP A 380 3.59 27.69 11.26
N ALA A 381 4.15 26.51 11.04
CA ALA A 381 3.74 25.30 11.74
C ALA A 381 4.53 25.16 13.07
N PRO A 382 3.88 25.31 14.26
CA PRO A 382 4.57 25.17 15.53
C PRO A 382 5.28 23.80 15.65
N PRO A 383 6.54 23.74 16.12
CA PRO A 383 7.33 22.50 16.16
C PRO A 383 6.66 21.35 16.91
N HIS A 384 5.79 21.65 17.89
CA HIS A 384 5.08 20.65 18.69
C HIS A 384 3.88 20.01 17.96
N LEU A 385 3.32 20.64 16.92
CA LEU A 385 2.25 20.04 16.10
C LEU A 385 2.78 19.08 15.03
N LYS A 386 4.08 19.13 14.69
CA LYS A 386 4.71 18.26 13.68
C LYS A 386 4.78 16.78 14.10
N ARG A 387 4.63 16.43 15.38
CA ARG A 387 4.88 15.06 15.88
C ARG A 387 3.64 14.20 16.15
N GLN A 388 2.42 14.76 16.25
CA GLN A 388 1.25 13.96 16.64
C GLN A 388 -0.01 14.13 15.78
N ILE A 389 -0.10 15.15 14.91
CA ILE A 389 -1.34 15.42 14.17
C ILE A 389 -1.04 15.71 12.70
N GLY A 390 -0.66 14.68 11.95
CA GLY A 390 -0.42 14.78 10.50
C GLY A 390 -1.63 15.31 9.72
N TRP A 391 -1.40 15.89 8.54
CA TRP A 391 -2.36 16.52 7.59
C TRP A 391 -3.30 17.62 8.15
N THR A 392 -3.91 17.46 9.32
CA THR A 392 -4.81 18.47 9.92
C THR A 392 -4.06 19.72 10.37
N ALA A 393 -2.80 19.59 10.79
CA ALA A 393 -1.93 20.74 11.04
C ALA A 393 -1.77 21.62 9.78
N TYR A 394 -1.58 20.98 8.61
CA TYR A 394 -1.47 21.67 7.32
C TYR A 394 -2.80 22.34 6.92
N LEU A 395 -3.95 21.68 7.16
CA LEU A 395 -5.26 22.26 6.89
C LEU A 395 -5.56 23.49 7.75
N VAL A 396 -5.17 23.46 9.03
CA VAL A 396 -5.33 24.59 9.97
C VAL A 396 -4.38 25.72 9.62
N SER A 397 -3.12 25.43 9.27
CA SER A 397 -2.16 26.45 8.80
C SER A 397 -2.60 27.08 7.48
N ALA A 398 -3.15 26.31 6.54
CA ALA A 398 -3.71 26.83 5.30
C ALA A 398 -4.90 27.78 5.60
N ALA A 399 -5.80 27.40 6.50
CA ALA A 399 -6.96 28.22 6.87
C ALA A 399 -6.57 29.52 7.60
N LYS A 400 -5.53 29.50 8.44
CA LYS A 400 -5.03 30.71 9.14
C LYS A 400 -4.36 31.70 8.20
N ASN A 401 -3.68 31.21 7.17
CA ASN A 401 -2.94 32.06 6.25
C ASN A 401 -3.76 32.58 5.06
N ILE A 402 -5.02 32.17 4.91
CA ILE A 402 -5.95 32.60 3.84
C ILE A 402 -6.07 34.13 3.67
N ASN A 403 -5.77 34.92 4.72
CA ASN A 403 -5.83 36.38 4.71
C ASN A 403 -4.50 37.08 4.36
N HIS A 404 -3.42 36.36 4.07
CA HIS A 404 -2.09 36.92 3.79
C HIS A 404 -2.11 37.88 2.60
N PRO A 405 -1.61 39.13 2.71
CA PRO A 405 -1.79 40.18 1.70
C PRO A 405 -1.35 39.75 0.30
N SER A 406 -2.06 40.24 -0.72
CA SER A 406 -1.67 40.01 -2.11
C SER A 406 -0.47 40.87 -2.49
N VAL A 407 0.47 40.27 -3.22
CA VAL A 407 1.71 40.90 -3.68
C VAL A 407 1.63 41.13 -5.19
N ARG A 408 2.22 42.22 -5.67
CA ARG A 408 2.43 42.43 -7.11
C ARG A 408 3.68 41.68 -7.55
N VAL A 409 3.53 40.87 -8.58
CA VAL A 409 4.59 40.10 -9.19
C VAL A 409 4.60 40.33 -10.69
N GLN A 410 5.79 40.34 -11.26
CA GLN A 410 6.04 40.25 -12.69
C GLN A 410 6.46 38.82 -12.98
N ILE A 411 5.75 38.17 -13.91
CA ILE A 411 6.02 36.78 -14.32
C ILE A 411 6.44 36.81 -15.79
N THR A 412 7.59 36.27 -16.11
CA THR A 412 8.04 36.06 -17.49
C THR A 412 8.10 34.57 -17.75
N LEU A 413 7.49 34.12 -18.84
CA LEU A 413 7.51 32.73 -19.28
C LEU A 413 8.36 32.66 -20.55
N ASP A 414 9.40 31.86 -20.52
CA ASP A 414 10.40 31.77 -21.59
C ASP A 414 10.92 33.17 -21.97
N ASP A 415 10.90 33.52 -23.26
CA ASP A 415 11.30 34.83 -23.79
C ASP A 415 10.08 35.71 -24.15
N GLU A 416 8.90 35.42 -23.58
CA GLU A 416 7.68 36.21 -23.83
C GLU A 416 7.65 37.53 -23.03
N GLU A 417 6.71 38.41 -23.38
CA GLU A 417 6.53 39.67 -22.66
C GLU A 417 6.15 39.42 -21.18
N PRO A 418 6.77 40.14 -20.22
CA PRO A 418 6.45 39.97 -18.81
C PRO A 418 5.00 40.34 -18.49
N MET A 419 4.32 39.50 -17.71
CA MET A 419 2.97 39.74 -17.25
C MET A 419 2.93 40.20 -15.79
N GLU A 420 2.30 41.35 -15.55
CA GLU A 420 2.05 41.82 -14.20
C GLU A 420 0.79 41.17 -13.60
N ARG A 421 0.90 40.63 -12.38
CA ARG A 421 -0.20 40.03 -11.65
C ARG A 421 -0.18 40.43 -10.18
N ARG A 422 -1.37 40.57 -9.58
CA ARG A 422 -1.54 40.70 -8.14
C ARG A 422 -1.99 39.36 -7.57
N VAL A 423 -1.10 38.68 -6.86
CA VAL A 423 -1.23 37.26 -6.52
C VAL A 423 -1.26 37.06 -5.01
N ARG A 424 -1.89 35.96 -4.55
CA ARG A 424 -1.66 35.44 -3.20
C ARG A 424 -0.48 34.49 -3.19
N THR A 425 -0.34 33.67 -4.23
CA THR A 425 0.81 32.80 -4.44
C THR A 425 0.97 32.42 -5.90
N VAL A 426 2.22 32.15 -6.29
CA VAL A 426 2.58 31.49 -7.54
C VAL A 426 3.27 30.19 -7.19
N VAL A 427 2.88 29.10 -7.84
CA VAL A 427 3.54 27.80 -7.71
C VAL A 427 4.04 27.38 -9.07
N VAL A 428 5.31 26.99 -9.14
CA VAL A 428 5.97 26.43 -10.33
C VAL A 428 6.24 24.96 -10.04
N GLY A 429 5.66 24.06 -10.81
CA GLY A 429 5.76 22.62 -10.57
C GLY A 429 6.25 21.83 -11.79
N ASN A 430 6.99 20.77 -11.50
CA ASN A 430 7.35 19.70 -12.44
C ASN A 430 6.38 18.51 -12.33
N VAL A 431 5.63 18.44 -11.22
CA VAL A 431 4.63 17.39 -10.99
C VAL A 431 3.33 17.94 -10.44
N GLY A 432 2.26 17.18 -10.65
CA GLY A 432 0.90 17.70 -10.52
C GLY A 432 0.22 17.58 -9.16
N MET A 433 0.67 16.62 -8.34
CA MET A 433 -0.07 16.21 -7.14
C MET A 433 0.61 16.71 -5.87
N LEU A 434 -0.16 17.38 -5.03
CA LEU A 434 0.19 17.70 -3.66
C LEU A 434 -0.09 16.51 -2.71
N GLN A 435 0.24 16.70 -1.43
CA GLN A 435 -0.22 15.83 -0.35
C GLN A 435 -1.77 15.66 -0.38
N ALA A 436 -2.25 14.53 0.14
CA ALA A 436 -3.67 14.11 0.10
C ALA A 436 -4.30 13.95 -1.30
N ASN A 437 -3.48 13.80 -2.34
CA ASN A 437 -3.95 13.65 -3.73
C ASN A 437 -4.73 14.86 -4.27
N ILE A 438 -4.37 16.07 -3.83
CA ILE A 438 -4.92 17.30 -4.41
C ILE A 438 -4.21 17.56 -5.76
N PRO A 439 -4.94 17.62 -6.89
CA PRO A 439 -4.33 17.89 -8.20
C PRO A 439 -4.18 19.40 -8.41
N LEU A 440 -3.02 19.95 -8.02
CA LEU A 440 -2.72 21.37 -8.19
C LEU A 440 -2.50 21.72 -9.67
N LEU A 441 -1.64 20.94 -10.32
CA LEU A 441 -1.26 21.06 -11.73
C LEU A 441 -1.66 19.75 -12.43
N PRO A 442 -2.94 19.57 -12.82
CA PRO A 442 -3.47 18.27 -13.23
C PRO A 442 -2.83 17.71 -14.51
N ASP A 443 -2.26 18.59 -15.34
CA ASP A 443 -1.68 18.24 -16.64
C ASP A 443 -0.16 18.00 -16.56
N ALA A 444 0.49 18.38 -15.44
CA ALA A 444 1.93 18.31 -15.25
C ALA A 444 2.47 16.88 -15.37
N ARG A 445 3.56 16.72 -16.12
CA ARG A 445 4.26 15.45 -16.29
C ARG A 445 5.73 15.63 -15.97
N PRO A 446 6.34 14.70 -15.22
CA PRO A 446 7.75 14.82 -14.82
C PRO A 446 8.74 14.55 -15.94
N ASP A 447 8.32 14.42 -17.20
CA ASP A 447 9.17 13.96 -18.31
C ASP A 447 8.76 14.51 -19.69
N ASP A 448 8.10 15.67 -19.71
CA ASP A 448 7.70 16.34 -20.95
C ASP A 448 8.54 17.59 -21.27
N GLY A 449 9.51 17.93 -20.43
CA GLY A 449 10.39 19.07 -20.62
C GLY A 449 9.70 20.42 -20.44
N LEU A 450 8.60 20.47 -19.68
CA LEU A 450 7.85 21.68 -19.36
C LEU A 450 7.71 21.89 -17.86
N LEU A 451 7.62 23.15 -17.46
CA LEU A 451 7.18 23.61 -16.15
C LEU A 451 5.72 23.98 -16.23
N ASP A 452 4.96 23.60 -15.21
CA ASP A 452 3.59 24.03 -15.01
C ASP A 452 3.53 25.12 -13.95
N VAL A 453 2.96 26.28 -14.30
CA VAL A 453 2.82 27.41 -13.39
C VAL A 453 1.35 27.60 -13.05
N VAL A 454 1.02 27.75 -11.77
CA VAL A 454 -0.30 28.19 -11.33
C VAL A 454 -0.20 29.48 -10.54
N VAL A 455 -1.00 30.45 -10.95
CA VAL A 455 -1.15 31.74 -10.28
C VAL A 455 -2.48 31.73 -9.54
N ILE A 456 -2.43 31.89 -8.22
CA ILE A 456 -3.62 31.91 -7.36
C ILE A 456 -3.82 33.33 -6.83
N ALA A 457 -4.91 33.97 -7.26
CA ALA A 457 -5.14 35.42 -7.07
C ALA A 457 -6.54 35.81 -6.52
N PRO A 458 -7.10 35.12 -5.49
CA PRO A 458 -8.36 35.57 -4.90
C PRO A 458 -8.18 36.93 -4.19
N ARG A 459 -9.05 37.88 -4.52
CA ARG A 459 -9.09 39.23 -3.93
C ARG A 459 -9.72 39.22 -2.54
N ARG A 460 -10.73 38.37 -2.32
CA ARG A 460 -11.50 38.27 -1.07
C ARG A 460 -11.50 36.85 -0.52
N VAL A 461 -11.63 36.72 0.80
CA VAL A 461 -11.68 35.41 1.47
C VAL A 461 -12.85 34.54 0.97
N THR A 462 -13.97 35.17 0.60
CA THR A 462 -15.15 34.50 0.04
C THR A 462 -14.92 33.81 -1.31
N GLN A 463 -13.79 34.08 -1.98
CA GLN A 463 -13.46 33.48 -3.28
C GLN A 463 -12.67 32.16 -3.15
N TRP A 464 -12.14 31.84 -1.96
CA TRP A 464 -11.40 30.58 -1.73
C TRP A 464 -12.20 29.30 -1.99
N PRO A 465 -13.50 29.19 -1.64
CA PRO A 465 -14.29 28.00 -1.98
C PRO A 465 -14.32 27.70 -3.49
N ILE A 466 -14.33 28.75 -4.33
CA ILE A 466 -14.30 28.62 -5.79
C ILE A 466 -12.95 28.08 -6.26
N VAL A 467 -11.84 28.58 -5.68
CA VAL A 467 -10.48 28.09 -5.97
C VAL A 467 -10.36 26.61 -5.59
N VAL A 468 -10.78 26.23 -4.38
CA VAL A 468 -10.76 24.84 -3.91
C VAL A 468 -11.59 23.93 -4.82
N TRP A 469 -12.81 24.35 -5.19
CA TRP A 469 -13.67 23.61 -6.12
C TRP A 469 -12.99 23.40 -7.48
N ARG A 470 -12.29 24.40 -8.02
CA ARG A 470 -11.58 24.31 -9.30
C ARG A 470 -10.39 23.37 -9.26
N LEU A 471 -9.61 23.41 -8.17
CA LEU A 471 -8.53 22.46 -7.94
C LEU A 471 -9.08 21.03 -7.90
N MET A 472 -10.19 20.79 -7.21
CA MET A 472 -10.77 19.44 -7.09
C MET A 472 -11.41 18.93 -8.39
N THR A 473 -12.05 19.81 -9.18
CA THR A 473 -12.75 19.43 -10.41
C THR A 473 -11.84 19.33 -11.64
N ARG A 474 -10.55 19.67 -11.52
CA ARG A 474 -9.57 19.71 -12.63
C ARG A 474 -10.05 20.54 -13.83
N THR A 475 -10.87 21.56 -13.57
CA THR A 475 -11.39 22.43 -14.64
C THR A 475 -10.24 23.30 -15.16
N ASN A 476 -10.02 23.34 -16.48
CA ASN A 476 -8.94 24.13 -17.12
C ASN A 476 -9.40 25.50 -17.64
N ARG A 477 -10.49 26.05 -17.10
CA ARG A 477 -10.99 27.37 -17.48
C ARG A 477 -10.14 28.45 -16.78
N ALA A 478 -9.28 29.11 -17.55
CA ALA A 478 -8.60 30.33 -17.11
C ALA A 478 -9.64 31.37 -16.68
N ASP A 479 -9.48 31.91 -15.48
CA ASP A 479 -10.27 33.04 -14.99
C ASP A 479 -9.46 33.89 -13.99
N MET A 480 -10.08 34.96 -13.48
CA MET A 480 -9.42 35.94 -12.61
C MET A 480 -8.92 35.41 -11.25
N TYR A 481 -9.18 34.15 -10.88
CA TYR A 481 -8.81 33.59 -9.57
C TYR A 481 -7.71 32.54 -9.66
N LEU A 482 -7.63 31.85 -10.79
CA LEU A 482 -6.69 30.75 -11.03
C LEU A 482 -6.29 30.73 -12.51
N GLU A 483 -5.05 31.15 -12.78
CA GLU A 483 -4.44 31.08 -14.11
C GLU A 483 -3.40 29.96 -14.12
N ARG A 484 -3.31 29.21 -15.22
CA ARG A 484 -2.30 28.18 -15.42
C ARG A 484 -1.53 28.47 -16.71
N PHE A 485 -0.23 28.24 -16.65
CA PHE A 485 0.67 28.42 -17.77
C PHE A 485 1.65 27.26 -17.85
N THR A 486 2.28 27.10 -19.00
CA THR A 486 3.35 26.13 -19.23
C THR A 486 4.49 26.82 -19.96
N GLY A 487 5.73 26.51 -19.59
CA GLY A 487 6.93 27.07 -20.22
C GLY A 487 8.17 26.25 -19.87
N ARG A 488 9.33 26.58 -20.42
CA ARG A 488 10.62 25.93 -20.08
C ARG A 488 11.40 26.71 -19.03
N LYS A 489 11.23 28.03 -19.03
CA LYS A 489 11.81 28.96 -18.07
C LYS A 489 10.71 29.85 -17.51
N VAL A 490 10.75 30.09 -16.21
CA VAL A 490 9.80 30.95 -15.50
C VAL A 490 10.60 31.88 -14.61
N GLU A 491 10.47 33.18 -14.83
CA GLU A 491 11.08 34.21 -14.00
C GLU A 491 9.97 34.95 -13.25
N ILE A 492 10.08 35.00 -11.92
CA ILE A 492 9.11 35.68 -11.06
C ILE A 492 9.86 36.72 -10.26
N THR A 493 9.44 37.98 -10.37
CA THR A 493 9.96 39.09 -9.57
C THR A 493 8.83 39.76 -8.80
N ALA A 494 8.92 39.77 -7.47
CA ALA A 494 8.00 40.41 -6.56
C ALA A 494 8.45 41.84 -6.23
N GLU A 495 7.49 42.74 -6.02
CA GLU A 495 7.77 44.13 -5.63
C GLU A 495 8.39 44.25 -4.23
N VAL A 496 8.12 43.26 -3.36
CA VAL A 496 8.59 43.19 -1.97
C VAL A 496 9.14 41.80 -1.68
N ASP A 497 9.93 41.68 -0.62
CA ASP A 497 10.45 40.39 -0.17
C ASP A 497 9.27 39.50 0.25
N VAL A 498 9.26 38.28 -0.29
CA VAL A 498 8.23 37.28 -0.04
C VAL A 498 8.86 35.99 0.42
N GLN A 499 8.09 35.20 1.16
CA GLN A 499 8.48 33.85 1.51
C GLN A 499 8.53 32.98 0.25
N ARG A 500 9.53 32.09 0.18
CA ARG A 500 9.77 31.18 -0.93
C ARG A 500 10.01 29.76 -0.41
N GLN A 501 9.76 28.74 -1.22
CA GLN A 501 9.95 27.33 -0.83
C GLN A 501 10.32 26.43 -2.01
N LEU A 502 11.04 25.34 -1.74
CA LEU A 502 11.44 24.29 -2.70
C LEU A 502 11.05 22.90 -2.15
N ASP A 503 10.22 22.15 -2.88
CA ASP A 503 9.69 20.82 -2.51
C ASP A 503 9.13 20.70 -1.08
N GLY A 504 8.60 21.79 -0.51
CA GLY A 504 8.08 21.83 0.85
C GLY A 504 9.06 22.35 1.91
N ASP A 505 10.31 22.64 1.55
CA ASP A 505 11.31 23.25 2.43
C ASP A 505 11.32 24.77 2.25
N PRO A 506 11.22 25.57 3.33
CA PRO A 506 11.33 27.02 3.22
C PRO A 506 12.76 27.41 2.84
N ILE A 507 12.89 28.37 1.94
CA ILE A 507 14.16 29.06 1.66
C ILE A 507 14.05 30.50 2.16
N GLY A 508 15.18 31.23 2.20
CA GLY A 508 15.21 32.62 2.65
C GLY A 508 14.19 33.49 1.90
N PRO A 509 13.62 34.52 2.54
CA PRO A 509 12.77 35.47 1.84
C PRO A 509 13.56 36.16 0.72
N GLY A 510 12.86 36.60 -0.31
CA GLY A 510 13.48 37.34 -1.42
C GLY A 510 12.43 37.77 -2.43
N ARG A 511 12.86 38.49 -3.44
CA ARG A 511 12.01 39.09 -4.48
C ARG A 511 11.98 38.26 -5.75
N SER A 512 13.04 37.54 -6.05
CA SER A 512 13.20 36.87 -7.34
C SER A 512 13.25 35.35 -7.19
N LEU A 513 12.68 34.67 -8.18
CA LEU A 513 12.78 33.24 -8.35
C LEU A 513 12.78 32.93 -9.84
N THR A 514 13.89 32.41 -10.35
CA THR A 514 13.99 31.89 -11.71
C THR A 514 14.03 30.38 -11.64
N ALA A 515 13.15 29.73 -12.40
CA ALA A 515 13.04 28.29 -12.51
C ALA A 515 13.20 27.88 -13.97
N GLU A 516 14.12 26.96 -14.26
CA GLU A 516 14.44 26.48 -15.60
C GLU A 516 14.44 24.96 -15.64
N ILE A 517 13.77 24.38 -16.64
CA ILE A 517 13.67 22.93 -16.79
C ILE A 517 14.99 22.35 -17.28
N GLU A 518 15.48 21.32 -16.59
CA GLU A 518 16.56 20.45 -17.05
C GLU A 518 15.95 19.11 -17.46
N ALA A 519 15.60 18.99 -18.75
CA ALA A 519 14.89 17.84 -19.28
C ALA A 519 15.70 16.53 -19.13
N GLY A 520 15.08 15.50 -18.57
CA GLY A 520 15.65 14.17 -18.38
C GLY A 520 16.90 14.12 -17.49
N ALA A 521 17.09 15.13 -16.63
CA ALA A 521 18.26 15.30 -15.77
C ALA A 521 18.44 14.18 -14.74
N LEU A 522 17.35 13.56 -14.26
CA LEU A 522 17.42 12.51 -13.24
C LEU A 522 16.90 11.19 -13.77
N VAL A 523 17.61 10.09 -13.50
CA VAL A 523 17.09 8.74 -13.75
C VAL A 523 16.39 8.26 -12.48
N ALA A 524 15.06 8.13 -12.51
CA ALA A 524 14.28 7.62 -11.38
C ALA A 524 13.84 6.17 -11.60
N ARG A 525 13.97 5.34 -10.55
CA ARG A 525 13.39 3.99 -10.49
C ARG A 525 11.91 4.07 -10.17
N VAL A 526 11.08 3.83 -11.19
CA VAL A 526 9.62 3.92 -11.08
C VAL A 526 8.96 2.54 -11.22
N PRO A 527 7.79 2.33 -10.60
CA PRO A 527 7.03 1.09 -10.78
C PRO A 527 6.70 0.85 -12.27
N LYS A 528 6.79 -0.41 -12.72
CA LYS A 528 6.28 -0.79 -14.05
C LYS A 528 4.78 -0.50 -14.13
N ARG A 529 4.36 0.31 -15.11
CA ARG A 529 2.93 0.49 -15.43
C ARG A 529 2.35 -0.88 -15.77
N ARG A 530 1.23 -1.24 -15.14
CA ARG A 530 0.45 -2.42 -15.49
C ARG A 530 -0.54 -2.05 -16.58
#